data_AF-A0A3F2RW25-F1
#
_entry.id   AF-A0A3F2RW25-F1
#
_cell.length_a   1.000
_cell.length_b   1.000
_cell.length_c   1.000
_cell.angle_alpha   90.00
_cell.angle_beta   90.00
_cell.angle_gamma   90.00
#
_symmetry.space_group_name_H-M   'P 1'
#
loop_
_entity.id
_entity.type
_entity.pdbx_description
1 polymer ?
#
loop_
_entity_poly.entity_id
_entity_poly.type
_entity_poly.pdbx_seq_one_letter_code
_entity_poly.pdbx_strand_id
1 'polypeptide(L)'
;MAAAEALLAYEPLQQLQHENFLLREENRRFQSEVRELLDWKDKALTHMASVAPARRRAAREVERAKQLQQQLRTVESSLKTRGALEVATTELETEREALQQRVENLKREKSALKLQSERRKRRADEAEAQLAAMGESFRLHLERLVALRENLDDADDKSKNQEEQAEPIETTVHNVDSGPNNDGDPSISNINSMDPAAPPETKEQDADASSSASSPAASPDSAALVAGLDAIAIKCLTWLKEHLAQSFARQQHKAAQYEAQHAEMKRLEEQVQEASSVPEKLAQDHAKQTRAVGELREANEHLQKRLADAERMVITQQQGREEMAMRLRLVAGEVRQYLRLVRGEIKRKFGYLPEAIAHAESWATIAEALELLLCQKRFCGGPKVSSAL
;
A
#
# COMPACT_ATOMS: atom_id res chain seq x y z
N MET A 1 -102.01 -3.94 -78.65
CA MET A 1 -101.12 -2.81 -78.26
C MET A 1 -101.11 -2.63 -76.75
N ALA A 2 -102.24 -2.31 -76.10
CA ALA A 2 -102.32 -2.10 -74.63
C ALA A 2 -101.81 -3.27 -73.75
N ALA A 3 -102.06 -4.53 -74.14
CA ALA A 3 -101.58 -5.70 -73.39
C ALA A 3 -100.05 -5.88 -73.45
N ALA A 4 -99.40 -5.45 -74.55
CA ALA A 4 -97.94 -5.53 -74.69
C ALA A 4 -97.24 -4.40 -73.91
N GLU A 5 -97.82 -3.20 -73.88
CA GLU A 5 -97.35 -2.09 -73.05
C GLU A 5 -97.49 -2.39 -71.55
N ALA A 6 -98.56 -3.05 -71.14
CA ALA A 6 -98.75 -3.49 -69.75
C ALA A 6 -97.75 -4.58 -69.33
N LEU A 7 -97.36 -5.48 -70.24
CA LEU A 7 -96.33 -6.49 -69.98
C LEU A 7 -94.93 -5.86 -69.88
N LEU A 8 -94.60 -4.88 -70.74
CA LEU A 8 -93.34 -4.12 -70.65
C LEU A 8 -93.26 -3.27 -69.38
N ALA A 9 -94.38 -2.74 -68.90
CA ALA A 9 -94.43 -2.03 -67.62
C ALA A 9 -94.26 -2.96 -66.39
N TYR A 10 -94.49 -4.27 -66.56
CA TYR A 10 -94.42 -5.26 -65.47
C TYR A 10 -93.02 -5.87 -65.30
N GLU A 11 -92.21 -5.92 -66.36
CA GLU A 11 -90.82 -6.40 -66.33
C GLU A 11 -89.92 -5.73 -65.26
N PRO A 12 -89.88 -4.39 -65.11
CA PRO A 12 -89.06 -3.76 -64.06
C PRO A 12 -89.55 -4.09 -62.65
N LEU A 13 -90.86 -4.30 -62.46
CA LEU A 13 -91.40 -4.71 -61.16
C LEU A 13 -90.96 -6.14 -60.80
N GLN A 14 -90.94 -7.06 -61.77
CA GLN A 14 -90.44 -8.42 -61.56
C GLN A 14 -88.94 -8.44 -61.24
N GLN A 15 -88.13 -7.62 -61.94
CA GLN A 15 -86.70 -7.47 -61.66
C GLN A 15 -86.47 -6.95 -60.23
N LEU A 16 -87.16 -5.88 -59.83
CA LEU A 16 -87.07 -5.36 -58.46
C LEU A 16 -87.52 -6.38 -57.41
N GLN A 17 -88.55 -7.20 -57.69
CA GLN A 17 -88.96 -8.27 -56.78
C GLN A 17 -87.89 -9.36 -56.64
N HIS A 18 -87.23 -9.74 -57.74
CA HIS A 18 -86.14 -10.71 -57.73
C HIS A 18 -84.91 -10.16 -56.98
N GLU A 19 -84.49 -8.94 -57.27
CA GLU A 19 -83.40 -8.27 -56.55
C GLU A 19 -83.71 -8.12 -55.06
N ASN A 20 -84.94 -7.73 -54.72
CA ASN A 20 -85.36 -7.62 -53.32
C ASN A 20 -85.34 -8.99 -52.61
N PHE A 21 -85.70 -10.07 -53.33
CA PHE A 21 -85.56 -11.43 -52.82
C PHE A 21 -84.09 -11.79 -52.58
N LEU A 22 -83.20 -11.54 -53.55
CA LEU A 22 -81.76 -11.81 -53.41
C LEU A 22 -81.14 -11.03 -52.24
N LEU A 23 -81.43 -9.74 -52.11
CA LEU A 23 -80.95 -8.91 -51.00
C LEU A 23 -81.44 -9.42 -49.64
N ARG A 24 -82.67 -9.96 -49.57
CA ARG A 24 -83.17 -10.60 -48.34
C ARG A 24 -82.43 -11.90 -48.03
N GLU A 25 -82.10 -12.70 -49.04
CA GLU A 25 -81.29 -13.90 -48.85
C GLU A 25 -79.86 -13.57 -48.41
N GLU A 26 -79.22 -12.58 -49.03
CA GLU A 26 -77.90 -12.09 -48.63
C GLU A 26 -77.92 -11.55 -47.19
N ASN A 27 -78.92 -10.76 -46.83
CA ASN A 27 -79.07 -10.26 -45.47
C ASN A 27 -79.27 -11.41 -44.46
N ARG A 28 -80.03 -12.47 -44.82
CA ARG A 28 -80.13 -13.67 -43.99
C ARG A 28 -78.77 -14.38 -43.83
N ARG A 29 -77.96 -14.46 -44.89
CA ARG A 29 -76.60 -15.04 -44.85
C ARG A 29 -75.66 -14.22 -43.96
N PHE A 30 -75.62 -12.90 -44.14
CA PHE A 30 -74.84 -12.01 -43.28
C PHE A 30 -75.29 -12.09 -41.82
N GLN A 31 -76.60 -12.21 -41.55
CA GLN A 31 -77.10 -12.41 -40.20
C GLN A 31 -76.69 -13.76 -39.59
N SER A 32 -76.56 -14.84 -40.36
CA SER A 32 -75.96 -16.09 -39.85
C SER A 32 -74.47 -15.94 -39.58
N GLU A 33 -73.71 -15.31 -40.49
CA GLU A 33 -72.27 -15.11 -40.31
C GLU A 33 -71.96 -14.23 -39.08
N VAL A 34 -72.71 -13.15 -38.88
CA VAL A 34 -72.56 -12.29 -37.69
C VAL A 34 -72.87 -13.07 -36.41
N ARG A 35 -73.91 -13.91 -36.40
CA ARG A 35 -74.23 -14.75 -35.24
C ARG A 35 -73.11 -15.75 -34.94
N GLU A 36 -72.60 -16.42 -35.97
CA GLU A 36 -71.45 -17.30 -35.81
C GLU A 36 -70.25 -16.53 -35.24
N LEU A 37 -69.87 -15.40 -35.82
CA LEU A 37 -68.74 -14.59 -35.32
C LEU A 37 -68.91 -14.16 -33.86
N LEU A 38 -70.14 -13.83 -33.43
CA LEU A 38 -70.44 -13.54 -32.03
C LEU A 38 -70.26 -14.78 -31.14
N ASP A 39 -70.74 -15.95 -31.56
CA ASP A 39 -70.52 -17.21 -30.82
C ASP A 39 -69.03 -17.56 -30.70
N TRP A 40 -68.25 -17.34 -31.77
CA TRP A 40 -66.80 -17.54 -31.76
C TRP A 40 -66.10 -16.56 -30.81
N LYS A 41 -66.52 -15.30 -30.79
CA LYS A 41 -66.03 -14.29 -29.84
C LYS A 41 -66.33 -14.71 -28.39
N ASP A 42 -67.54 -15.18 -28.10
CA ASP A 42 -67.92 -15.60 -26.75
C ASP A 42 -67.15 -16.84 -26.30
N LYS A 43 -66.93 -17.81 -27.20
CA LYS A 43 -66.02 -18.96 -26.96
C LYS A 43 -64.59 -18.51 -26.67
N ALA A 44 -64.06 -17.53 -27.40
CA ALA A 44 -62.72 -17.00 -27.16
C ALA A 44 -62.63 -16.26 -25.81
N LEU A 45 -63.65 -15.47 -25.45
CA LEU A 45 -63.71 -14.76 -24.17
C LEU A 45 -63.81 -15.73 -22.98
N THR A 46 -64.63 -16.77 -23.09
CA THR A 46 -64.74 -17.81 -22.05
C THR A 46 -63.44 -18.59 -21.89
N HIS A 47 -62.77 -18.95 -22.99
CA HIS A 47 -61.44 -19.57 -22.94
C HIS A 47 -60.37 -18.63 -22.33
N MET A 48 -60.37 -17.35 -22.69
CA MET A 48 -59.48 -16.37 -22.05
C MET A 48 -59.75 -16.22 -20.56
N ALA A 49 -61.02 -16.21 -20.15
CA ALA A 49 -61.43 -16.13 -18.76
C ALA A 49 -61.01 -17.39 -17.98
N SER A 50 -61.11 -18.59 -18.57
CA SER A 50 -60.69 -19.84 -17.93
C SER A 50 -59.17 -19.97 -17.80
N VAL A 51 -58.41 -19.42 -18.76
CA VAL A 51 -56.92 -19.44 -18.74
C VAL A 51 -56.33 -18.30 -17.88
N ALA A 52 -57.07 -17.22 -17.63
CA ALA A 52 -56.58 -16.08 -16.85
C ALA A 52 -56.06 -16.45 -15.43
N PRO A 53 -56.72 -17.33 -14.65
CA PRO A 53 -56.17 -17.81 -13.38
C PRO A 53 -54.83 -18.52 -13.51
N ALA A 54 -54.66 -19.38 -14.53
CA ALA A 54 -53.39 -20.08 -14.77
C ALA A 54 -52.27 -19.10 -15.14
N ARG A 55 -52.55 -18.11 -16.00
CA ARG A 55 -51.59 -17.03 -16.32
C ARG A 55 -51.19 -16.22 -15.07
N ARG A 56 -52.15 -15.93 -14.18
CA ARG A 56 -51.87 -15.23 -12.92
C ARG A 56 -51.02 -16.07 -11.98
N ARG A 57 -51.21 -17.39 -11.91
CA ARG A 57 -50.35 -18.30 -11.12
C ARG A 57 -48.93 -18.34 -11.68
N ALA A 58 -48.79 -18.55 -12.98
CA ALA A 58 -47.49 -18.54 -13.65
C ALA A 58 -46.75 -17.21 -13.45
N ALA A 59 -47.44 -16.07 -13.55
CA ALA A 59 -46.84 -14.76 -13.29
C ALA A 59 -46.33 -14.62 -11.84
N ARG A 60 -47.07 -15.13 -10.85
CA ARG A 60 -46.63 -15.14 -9.45
C ARG A 60 -45.44 -16.06 -9.23
N GLU A 61 -45.40 -17.22 -9.89
CA GLU A 61 -44.28 -18.16 -9.82
C GLU A 61 -43.01 -17.55 -10.44
N VAL A 62 -43.13 -16.88 -11.58
CA VAL A 62 -42.01 -16.13 -12.19
C VAL A 62 -41.51 -15.04 -11.23
N GLU A 63 -42.41 -14.32 -10.56
CA GLU A 63 -41.99 -13.29 -9.61
C GLU A 63 -41.29 -13.88 -8.37
N ARG A 64 -41.80 -15.01 -7.83
CA ARG A 64 -41.13 -15.76 -6.76
C ARG A 64 -39.75 -16.26 -7.20
N ALA A 65 -39.63 -16.77 -8.43
CA ALA A 65 -38.36 -17.23 -8.98
C ALA A 65 -37.34 -16.07 -9.10
N LYS A 66 -37.78 -14.88 -9.53
CA LYS A 66 -36.93 -13.68 -9.55
C LYS A 66 -36.48 -13.28 -8.15
N GLN A 67 -37.37 -13.32 -7.15
CA GLN A 67 -37.02 -13.03 -5.76
C GLN A 67 -35.97 -14.01 -5.22
N LEU A 68 -36.15 -15.32 -5.46
CA LEU A 68 -35.19 -16.35 -5.09
C LEU A 68 -33.84 -16.15 -5.81
N GLN A 69 -33.85 -15.80 -7.10
CA GLN A 69 -32.63 -15.50 -7.84
C GLN A 69 -31.88 -14.29 -7.26
N GLN A 70 -32.61 -13.25 -6.84
CA GLN A 70 -32.00 -12.11 -6.17
C GLN A 70 -31.40 -12.50 -4.81
N GLN A 71 -32.10 -13.32 -4.02
CA GLN A 71 -31.58 -13.84 -2.75
C GLN A 71 -30.31 -14.68 -2.95
N LEU A 72 -30.28 -15.55 -3.96
CA LEU A 72 -29.09 -16.34 -4.30
C LEU A 72 -27.91 -15.45 -4.68
N ARG A 73 -28.11 -14.42 -5.51
CA ARG A 73 -27.04 -13.46 -5.84
C ARG A 73 -26.48 -12.76 -4.61
N THR A 74 -27.35 -12.38 -3.66
CA THR A 74 -26.90 -11.78 -2.39
C THR A 74 -26.07 -12.76 -1.58
N VAL A 75 -26.51 -14.02 -1.45
CA VAL A 75 -25.74 -15.06 -0.74
C VAL A 75 -24.41 -15.33 -1.44
N GLU A 76 -24.39 -15.48 -2.77
CA GLU A 76 -23.17 -15.63 -3.55
C GLU A 76 -22.18 -14.48 -3.33
N SER A 77 -22.68 -13.24 -3.30
CA SER A 77 -21.83 -12.08 -3.02
C SER A 77 -21.25 -12.13 -1.59
N SER A 78 -22.04 -12.51 -0.59
CA SER A 78 -21.57 -12.66 0.79
C SER A 78 -20.56 -13.79 0.96
N LEU A 79 -20.71 -14.89 0.22
CA LEU A 79 -19.76 -16.00 0.25
C LEU A 79 -18.44 -15.61 -0.41
N LYS A 80 -18.48 -14.85 -1.51
CA LYS A 80 -17.28 -14.28 -2.13
C LYS A 80 -16.54 -13.34 -1.19
N THR A 81 -17.25 -12.44 -0.50
CA THR A 81 -16.63 -11.55 0.49
C THR A 81 -16.06 -12.32 1.67
N ARG A 82 -16.75 -13.36 2.14
CA ARG A 82 -16.25 -14.22 3.21
C ARG A 82 -14.99 -14.97 2.80
N GLY A 83 -14.95 -15.55 1.60
CA GLY A 83 -13.76 -16.22 1.08
C GLY A 83 -12.56 -15.27 0.95
N ALA A 84 -12.79 -14.03 0.49
CA ALA A 84 -11.73 -13.01 0.46
C ALA A 84 -11.22 -12.64 1.87
N LEU A 85 -12.12 -12.56 2.86
CA LEU A 85 -11.74 -12.34 4.26
C LEU A 85 -10.96 -13.52 4.84
N GLU A 86 -11.35 -14.76 4.54
CA GLU A 86 -10.63 -15.96 4.98
C GLU A 86 -9.19 -15.99 4.42
N VAL A 87 -9.00 -15.64 3.14
CA VAL A 87 -7.65 -15.50 2.56
C VAL A 87 -6.85 -14.42 3.28
N ALA A 88 -7.42 -13.22 3.46
CA ALA A 88 -6.75 -12.13 4.17
C ALA A 88 -6.38 -12.51 5.62
N THR A 89 -7.22 -13.28 6.32
CA THR A 89 -6.89 -13.77 7.67
C THR A 89 -5.70 -14.73 7.65
N THR A 90 -5.62 -15.64 6.67
CA THR A 90 -4.48 -16.55 6.56
C THR A 90 -3.18 -15.80 6.23
N GLU A 91 -3.24 -14.78 5.37
CA GLU A 91 -2.08 -13.93 5.08
C GLU A 91 -1.58 -13.21 6.34
N LEU A 92 -2.49 -12.59 7.11
CA LEU A 92 -2.14 -11.95 8.38
C LEU A 92 -1.59 -12.92 9.42
N GLU A 93 -2.07 -14.16 9.47
CA GLU A 93 -1.52 -15.21 10.33
C GLU A 93 -0.07 -15.55 9.93
N THR A 94 0.20 -15.71 8.63
CA THR A 94 1.57 -15.96 8.16
C THR A 94 2.52 -14.78 8.42
N GLU A 95 2.05 -13.53 8.25
CA GLU A 95 2.83 -12.34 8.58
C GLU A 95 3.12 -12.25 10.08
N ARG A 96 2.13 -12.58 10.91
CA ARG A 96 2.29 -12.65 12.37
C ARG A 96 3.34 -13.68 12.76
N GLU A 97 3.33 -14.87 12.17
CA GLU A 97 4.33 -15.91 12.42
C GLU A 97 5.73 -15.45 12.00
N ALA A 98 5.87 -14.84 10.82
CA ALA A 98 7.13 -14.29 10.34
C ALA A 98 7.69 -13.20 11.26
N LEU A 99 6.83 -12.28 11.73
CA LEU A 99 7.20 -11.25 12.70
C LEU A 99 7.59 -11.86 14.05
N GLN A 100 6.89 -12.90 14.51
CA GLN A 100 7.22 -13.60 15.74
C GLN A 100 8.62 -14.25 15.66
N GLN A 101 8.94 -14.92 14.55
CA GLN A 101 10.27 -15.48 14.30
C GLN A 101 11.35 -14.39 14.29
N ARG A 102 11.07 -13.24 13.65
CA ARG A 102 12.01 -12.09 13.64
C ARG A 102 12.25 -11.54 15.04
N VAL A 103 11.22 -11.41 15.87
CA VAL A 103 11.35 -10.98 17.26
C VAL A 103 12.19 -11.96 18.07
N GLU A 104 12.01 -13.27 17.88
CA GLU A 104 12.84 -14.27 18.55
C GLU A 104 14.31 -14.20 18.12
N ASN A 105 14.58 -14.03 16.82
CA ASN A 105 15.94 -13.86 16.32
C ASN A 105 16.61 -12.63 16.93
N LEU A 106 15.92 -11.48 16.94
CA LEU A 106 16.42 -10.26 17.56
C LEU A 106 16.65 -10.42 19.07
N LYS A 107 15.83 -11.22 19.77
CA LYS A 107 16.05 -11.54 21.19
C LYS A 107 17.33 -12.37 21.39
N ARG A 108 17.60 -13.34 20.52
CA ARG A 108 18.84 -14.16 20.55
C ARG A 108 20.07 -13.31 20.23
N GLU A 109 20.00 -12.44 19.23
CA GLU A 109 21.08 -11.50 18.89
C GLU A 109 21.37 -10.53 20.03
N LYS A 110 20.32 -9.96 20.65
CA LYS A 110 20.46 -9.08 21.80
C LYS A 110 21.14 -9.76 22.99
N SER A 111 20.80 -11.02 23.29
CA SER A 111 21.46 -11.74 24.38
C SER A 111 22.92 -12.07 24.06
N ALA A 112 23.24 -12.41 22.81
CA ALA A 112 24.61 -12.63 22.35
C ALA A 112 25.46 -11.35 22.45
N LEU A 113 24.93 -10.21 21.99
CA LEU A 113 25.60 -8.91 22.08
C LEU A 113 25.81 -8.48 23.53
N LYS A 114 24.84 -8.72 24.42
CA LYS A 114 24.98 -8.43 25.85
C LYS A 114 26.15 -9.23 26.46
N LEU A 115 26.23 -10.53 26.15
CA LEU A 115 27.31 -11.38 26.61
C LEU A 115 28.68 -10.94 26.05
N GLN A 116 28.72 -10.51 24.79
CA GLN A 116 29.93 -9.97 24.18
C GLN A 116 30.37 -8.64 24.83
N SER A 117 29.42 -7.76 25.13
CA SER A 117 29.65 -6.51 25.84
C SER A 117 30.22 -6.77 27.24
N GLU A 118 29.64 -7.71 27.99
CA GLU A 118 30.15 -8.09 29.31
C GLU A 118 31.58 -8.65 29.24
N ARG A 119 31.88 -9.48 28.23
CA ARG A 119 33.25 -9.99 28.00
C ARG A 119 34.25 -8.90 27.64
N ARG A 120 33.84 -7.88 26.87
CA ARG A 120 34.69 -6.73 26.54
C ARG A 120 34.92 -5.85 27.76
N LYS A 121 33.87 -5.62 28.56
CA LYS A 121 33.97 -4.88 29.81
C LYS A 121 34.96 -5.53 30.77
N ARG A 122 34.86 -6.85 31.01
CA ARG A 122 35.83 -7.58 31.86
C ARG A 122 37.28 -7.43 31.38
N ARG A 123 37.51 -7.53 30.07
CA ARG A 123 38.85 -7.31 29.50
C ARG A 123 39.36 -5.88 29.67
N ALA A 124 38.46 -4.89 29.59
CA ALA A 124 38.80 -3.51 29.88
C ALA A 124 39.15 -3.32 31.37
N ASP A 125 38.33 -3.88 32.28
CA ASP A 125 38.57 -3.84 33.73
C ASP A 125 39.90 -4.54 34.10
N GLU A 126 40.22 -5.68 33.46
CA GLU A 126 41.50 -6.39 33.62
C GLU A 126 42.69 -5.56 33.12
N ALA A 127 42.57 -4.91 31.97
CA ALA A 127 43.61 -4.03 31.44
C ALA A 127 43.82 -2.79 32.32
N GLU A 128 42.74 -2.20 32.84
CA GLU A 128 42.79 -1.09 33.79
C GLU A 128 43.49 -1.50 35.09
N ALA A 129 43.18 -2.69 35.62
CA ALA A 129 43.86 -3.23 36.79
C ALA A 129 45.37 -3.47 36.55
N GLN A 130 45.76 -3.94 35.36
CA GLN A 130 47.16 -4.10 34.98
C GLN A 130 47.88 -2.74 34.89
N LEU A 131 47.26 -1.75 34.26
CA LEU A 131 47.81 -0.38 34.20
C LEU A 131 47.95 0.23 35.59
N ALA A 132 46.97 0.03 36.48
CA ALA A 132 47.05 0.48 37.87
C ALA A 132 48.22 -0.19 38.62
N ALA A 133 48.37 -1.51 38.50
CA ALA A 133 49.48 -2.25 39.11
C ALA A 133 50.85 -1.79 38.57
N MET A 134 50.97 -1.52 37.27
CA MET A 134 52.18 -0.91 36.71
C MET A 134 52.41 0.51 37.24
N GLY A 135 51.36 1.33 37.34
CA GLY A 135 51.46 2.67 37.93
C GLY A 135 51.98 2.64 39.37
N GLU A 136 51.50 1.69 40.18
CA GLU A 136 51.99 1.48 41.55
C GLU A 136 53.45 1.00 41.60
N SER A 137 53.87 0.14 40.68
CA SER A 137 55.26 -0.33 40.62
C SER A 137 56.22 0.80 40.23
N PHE A 138 55.83 1.66 39.27
CA PHE A 138 56.56 2.87 38.94
C PHE A 138 56.63 3.85 40.11
N ARG A 139 55.51 4.08 40.82
CA ARG A 139 55.49 4.92 42.02
C ARG A 139 56.47 4.41 43.08
N LEU A 140 56.45 3.10 43.37
CA LEU A 140 57.39 2.48 44.32
C LEU A 140 58.85 2.58 43.87
N HIS A 141 59.12 2.45 42.57
CA HIS A 141 60.47 2.61 42.03
C HIS A 141 60.98 4.05 42.17
N LEU A 142 60.12 5.03 41.88
CA LEU A 142 60.42 6.45 42.09
C LEU A 142 60.65 6.76 43.56
N GLU A 143 59.84 6.24 44.48
CA GLU A 143 60.05 6.38 45.92
C GLU A 143 61.41 5.82 46.37
N ARG A 144 61.83 4.67 45.83
CA ARG A 144 63.17 4.11 46.10
C ARG A 144 64.29 4.99 45.56
N LEU A 145 64.13 5.54 44.35
CA LEU A 145 65.11 6.44 43.76
C LEU A 145 65.23 7.75 44.55
N VAL A 146 64.12 8.31 45.01
CA VAL A 146 64.10 9.49 45.89
C VAL A 146 64.81 9.18 47.21
N ALA A 147 64.49 8.05 47.85
CA ALA A 147 65.17 7.64 49.08
C ALA A 147 66.68 7.41 48.87
N LEU A 148 67.10 6.80 47.75
CA LEU A 148 68.51 6.67 47.40
C LEU A 148 69.20 8.03 47.21
N ARG A 149 68.52 8.98 46.56
CA ARG A 149 69.01 10.36 46.40
C ARG A 149 69.15 11.06 47.75
N GLU A 150 68.14 10.97 48.62
CA GLU A 150 68.20 11.52 49.98
C GLU A 150 69.35 10.90 50.79
N ASN A 151 69.56 9.58 50.68
CA ASN A 151 70.69 8.91 51.33
C ASN A 151 72.07 9.35 50.78
N LEU A 152 72.16 9.66 49.48
CA LEU A 152 73.37 10.19 48.86
C LEU A 152 73.63 11.64 49.27
N ASP A 153 72.59 12.48 49.30
CA ASP A 153 72.68 13.86 49.80
C ASP A 153 73.13 13.87 51.28
N ASP A 154 72.57 12.98 52.12
CA ASP A 154 72.99 12.77 53.53
C ASP A 154 74.42 12.23 53.67
N ALA A 155 74.87 11.41 52.71
CA ALA A 155 76.24 10.89 52.67
C ALA A 155 77.24 11.98 52.24
N ASP A 156 76.85 12.86 51.32
CA ASP A 156 77.63 14.03 50.89
C ASP A 156 77.78 15.07 52.00
N ASP A 157 76.75 15.26 52.82
CA ASP A 157 76.83 16.09 54.02
C ASP A 157 77.67 15.44 55.14
N LYS A 158 77.81 14.10 55.14
CA LYS A 158 78.73 13.37 56.03
C LYS A 158 80.16 13.35 55.51
N SER A 159 80.38 13.25 54.19
CA SER A 159 81.72 13.31 53.57
C SER A 159 82.30 14.73 53.61
N LYS A 160 81.48 15.80 53.48
CA LYS A 160 81.93 17.18 53.77
C LYS A 160 82.33 17.42 55.23
N ASN A 161 81.84 16.60 56.16
CA ASN A 161 82.28 16.62 57.57
C ASN A 161 83.47 15.69 57.87
N GLN A 162 83.95 14.91 56.89
CA GLN A 162 85.12 14.03 57.02
C GLN A 162 86.26 14.33 56.04
N GLU A 163 86.06 15.19 55.02
CA GLU A 163 87.09 15.71 54.10
C GLU A 163 87.91 16.89 54.67
N GLU A 164 88.12 16.91 55.99
CA GLU A 164 89.32 17.55 56.58
C GLU A 164 90.37 16.49 56.99
N GLN A 165 90.14 15.20 56.75
CA GLN A 165 91.17 14.16 56.90
C GLN A 165 91.13 13.07 55.82
N ALA A 166 92.05 13.23 54.86
CA ALA A 166 92.78 12.22 54.09
C ALA A 166 92.16 11.60 52.81
N GLU A 167 92.88 11.82 51.70
CA GLU A 167 92.82 11.11 50.39
C GLU A 167 93.50 9.70 50.43
N PRO A 168 93.82 9.02 49.29
CA PRO A 168 92.95 8.37 48.27
C PRO A 168 93.45 6.94 47.90
N ILE A 169 92.63 5.96 47.46
CA ILE A 169 93.12 4.81 46.62
C ILE A 169 92.03 4.29 45.66
N GLU A 170 92.50 4.00 44.45
CA GLU A 170 91.91 3.57 43.17
C GLU A 170 91.25 2.16 43.06
N THR A 171 90.42 2.06 42.00
CA THR A 171 90.14 0.93 41.07
C THR A 171 89.30 -0.29 41.50
N THR A 172 88.24 -0.62 40.73
CA THR A 172 88.22 -1.71 39.70
C THR A 172 86.80 -1.93 39.10
N VAL A 173 86.78 -2.29 37.82
CA VAL A 173 85.70 -2.45 36.83
C VAL A 173 84.81 -3.70 37.05
N HIS A 174 83.48 -3.62 36.78
CA HIS A 174 82.79 -4.64 35.97
C HIS A 174 81.44 -4.20 35.34
N ASN A 175 81.36 -4.47 34.04
CA ASN A 175 80.27 -4.37 33.07
C ASN A 175 79.14 -5.38 33.40
N VAL A 176 77.86 -5.05 33.14
CA VAL A 176 76.93 -5.84 32.29
C VAL A 176 75.81 -4.93 31.76
N ASP A 177 75.72 -4.95 30.44
CA ASP A 177 74.74 -4.39 29.52
C ASP A 177 73.46 -5.25 29.43
N SER A 178 72.28 -4.63 29.24
CA SER A 178 71.08 -5.19 28.58
C SER A 178 69.97 -4.13 28.52
N GLY A 179 69.70 -3.57 27.32
CA GLY A 179 68.58 -2.64 27.01
C GLY A 179 67.19 -3.32 26.95
N PRO A 180 66.20 -2.85 26.14
CA PRO A 180 66.08 -1.59 25.39
C PRO A 180 64.69 -0.88 25.51
N ASN A 181 64.66 0.39 25.09
CA ASN A 181 63.60 1.18 24.43
C ASN A 181 62.12 0.77 24.50
N ASN A 182 61.24 1.70 24.92
CA ASN A 182 60.17 2.21 24.04
C ASN A 182 59.50 3.46 24.64
N ASP A 183 59.95 4.64 24.20
CA ASP A 183 59.17 5.88 24.32
C ASP A 183 58.08 5.87 23.25
N GLY A 184 56.83 5.99 23.70
CA GLY A 184 55.68 6.17 22.86
C GLY A 184 54.65 7.00 23.60
N ASP A 185 54.71 8.31 23.43
CA ASP A 185 53.57 9.18 23.68
C ASP A 185 53.37 10.15 22.49
N PRO A 186 52.11 10.45 22.10
CA PRO A 186 51.79 11.06 20.82
C PRO A 186 51.62 12.56 20.99
N SER A 187 52.35 13.35 20.19
CA SER A 187 52.00 14.75 19.96
C SER A 187 51.54 14.96 18.54
N ILE A 188 50.24 15.20 18.47
CA ILE A 188 49.45 15.68 17.34
C ILE A 188 50.06 17.00 16.85
N SER A 189 50.62 17.00 15.64
CA SER A 189 50.80 18.23 14.87
C SER A 189 50.29 18.03 13.45
N ASN A 190 49.07 18.55 13.29
CA ASN A 190 48.46 19.14 12.12
C ASN A 190 49.47 19.81 11.17
N ILE A 191 49.67 19.29 9.94
CA ILE A 191 50.15 20.04 8.76
C ILE A 191 49.49 19.47 7.49
N ASN A 192 48.88 20.42 6.77
CA ASN A 192 48.40 20.46 5.39
C ASN A 192 48.80 19.38 4.38
N SER A 193 47.78 19.05 3.59
CA SER A 193 47.75 18.52 2.24
C SER A 193 48.90 18.96 1.32
N MET A 194 49.53 18.00 0.66
CA MET A 194 49.78 18.06 -0.79
C MET A 194 49.86 16.63 -1.36
N ASP A 195 49.03 16.42 -2.38
CA ASP A 195 49.16 15.37 -3.41
C ASP A 195 50.56 15.42 -4.06
N PRO A 196 51.12 14.28 -4.51
CA PRO A 196 50.88 13.96 -5.92
C PRO A 196 50.84 12.47 -6.31
N ALA A 197 50.26 12.28 -7.49
CA ALA A 197 50.05 11.08 -8.28
C ALA A 197 51.31 10.23 -8.61
N ALA A 198 51.07 8.91 -8.62
CA ALA A 198 51.46 7.88 -9.60
C ALA A 198 52.97 7.56 -9.87
N PRO A 199 53.27 6.29 -10.26
CA PRO A 199 54.57 5.64 -10.03
C PRO A 199 55.54 5.71 -11.24
N PRO A 200 56.85 5.51 -11.04
CA PRO A 200 57.82 5.49 -12.14
C PRO A 200 58.00 4.09 -12.74
N GLU A 201 58.24 4.11 -14.04
CA GLU A 201 58.53 2.98 -14.90
C GLU A 201 59.89 2.34 -14.61
N THR A 202 59.87 1.03 -14.72
CA THR A 202 60.97 0.07 -14.92
C THR A 202 62.02 0.53 -15.93
N LYS A 203 63.31 0.43 -15.57
CA LYS A 203 64.39 0.01 -16.49
C LYS A 203 65.43 -0.84 -15.75
N GLU A 204 65.48 -2.10 -16.18
CA GLU A 204 66.61 -3.01 -16.04
C GLU A 204 67.80 -2.52 -16.87
N GLN A 205 69.02 -2.73 -16.37
CA GLN A 205 70.19 -2.97 -17.22
C GLN A 205 71.29 -3.69 -16.42
N ASP A 206 71.57 -4.91 -16.88
CA ASP A 206 72.61 -5.84 -16.44
C ASP A 206 74.02 -5.44 -16.89
N ALA A 207 74.99 -6.12 -16.25
CA ALA A 207 76.34 -6.47 -16.72
C ALA A 207 77.40 -5.34 -16.74
N ASP A 208 78.67 -5.52 -16.36
CA ASP A 208 79.47 -6.75 -16.32
C ASP A 208 80.69 -6.61 -15.39
N ALA A 209 81.30 -7.75 -15.10
CA ALA A 209 82.45 -7.96 -14.23
C ALA A 209 83.82 -7.54 -14.82
N SER A 210 84.79 -7.33 -13.90
CA SER A 210 86.28 -7.38 -14.03
C SER A 210 86.91 -6.10 -13.47
N SER A 211 88.03 -6.09 -12.75
CA SER A 211 89.07 -7.10 -12.54
C SER A 211 89.91 -6.68 -11.34
N SER A 212 90.36 -7.67 -10.58
CA SER A 212 91.40 -7.58 -9.57
C SER A 212 92.74 -7.12 -10.14
N ALA A 213 93.45 -6.26 -9.43
CA ALA A 213 94.90 -6.36 -9.21
C ALA A 213 95.36 -5.24 -8.28
N SER A 214 95.85 -5.61 -7.10
CA SER A 214 97.20 -5.28 -6.61
C SER A 214 97.26 -5.44 -5.09
N SER A 215 97.95 -6.50 -4.64
CA SER A 215 98.61 -6.46 -3.33
C SER A 215 99.72 -5.40 -3.37
N PRO A 216 100.08 -4.83 -2.21
CA PRO A 216 101.32 -5.32 -1.64
C PRO A 216 101.25 -5.51 -0.12
N ALA A 217 101.89 -6.60 0.31
CA ALA A 217 102.52 -6.81 1.61
C ALA A 217 102.04 -5.89 2.75
N ALA A 218 101.00 -6.33 3.44
CA ALA A 218 100.62 -5.76 4.72
C ALA A 218 101.09 -6.70 5.83
N SER A 219 101.71 -6.12 6.85
CA SER A 219 102.04 -6.81 8.09
C SER A 219 100.81 -7.55 8.65
N PRO A 220 100.99 -8.63 9.43
CA PRO A 220 99.88 -9.41 10.00
C PRO A 220 98.84 -8.57 10.78
N ASP A 221 99.20 -7.34 11.20
CA ASP A 221 98.30 -6.42 11.90
C ASP A 221 97.34 -5.64 10.98
N SER A 222 97.66 -5.43 9.70
CA SER A 222 96.84 -4.63 8.78
C SER A 222 95.69 -5.43 8.13
N ALA A 223 95.89 -6.72 7.87
CA ALA A 223 94.83 -7.61 7.36
C ALA A 223 93.73 -7.84 8.41
N ALA A 224 94.10 -7.94 9.70
CA ALA A 224 93.16 -8.01 10.81
C ALA A 224 92.33 -6.73 10.95
N LEU A 225 92.92 -5.56 10.68
CA LEU A 225 92.25 -4.28 10.72
C LEU A 225 91.21 -4.13 9.58
N VAL A 226 91.56 -4.56 8.36
CA VAL A 226 90.64 -4.56 7.21
C VAL A 226 89.47 -5.54 7.44
N ALA A 227 89.75 -6.75 7.92
CA ALA A 227 88.69 -7.71 8.27
C ALA A 227 87.79 -7.20 9.41
N GLY A 228 88.34 -6.46 10.38
CA GLY A 228 87.59 -5.79 11.42
C GLY A 228 86.68 -4.67 10.89
N LEU A 229 87.18 -3.85 9.96
CA LEU A 229 86.40 -2.82 9.27
C LEU A 229 85.29 -3.42 8.40
N ASP A 230 85.57 -4.51 7.68
CA ASP A 230 84.56 -5.24 6.91
C ASP A 230 83.49 -5.85 7.82
N ALA A 231 83.87 -6.42 8.96
CA ALA A 231 82.91 -6.95 9.94
C ALA A 231 82.01 -5.85 10.52
N ILE A 232 82.56 -4.65 10.80
CA ILE A 232 81.78 -3.50 11.24
C ILE A 232 80.87 -3.00 10.11
N ALA A 233 81.37 -2.90 8.88
CA ALA A 233 80.58 -2.49 7.72
C ALA A 233 79.41 -3.46 7.46
N ILE A 234 79.65 -4.78 7.59
CA ILE A 234 78.61 -5.80 7.50
C ILE A 234 77.57 -5.60 8.60
N LYS A 235 77.99 -5.42 9.86
CA LYS A 235 77.05 -5.16 10.98
C LYS A 235 76.22 -3.89 10.77
N CYS A 236 76.84 -2.81 10.31
CA CYS A 236 76.14 -1.57 9.98
C CYS A 236 75.14 -1.78 8.83
N LEU A 237 75.53 -2.50 7.77
CA LEU A 237 74.63 -2.83 6.65
C LEU A 237 73.48 -3.73 7.06
N THR A 238 73.71 -4.75 7.89
CA THR A 238 72.64 -5.62 8.39
C THR A 238 71.69 -4.85 9.29
N TRP A 239 72.21 -4.01 10.19
CA TRP A 239 71.40 -3.16 11.04
C TRP A 239 70.56 -2.17 10.23
N LEU A 240 71.15 -1.53 9.21
CA LEU A 240 70.47 -0.55 8.38
C LEU A 240 69.40 -1.21 7.49
N LYS A 241 69.68 -2.41 6.94
CA LYS A 241 68.69 -3.23 6.23
C LYS A 241 67.52 -3.63 7.13
N GLU A 242 67.81 -4.07 8.34
CA GLU A 242 66.78 -4.49 9.29
C GLU A 242 65.95 -3.30 9.79
N HIS A 243 66.60 -2.16 10.08
CA HIS A 243 65.91 -0.93 10.44
C HIS A 243 65.02 -0.43 9.29
N LEU A 244 65.49 -0.45 8.03
CA LEU A 244 64.68 -0.12 6.87
C LEU A 244 63.49 -1.07 6.73
N ALA A 245 63.70 -2.38 6.85
CA ALA A 245 62.63 -3.38 6.78
C ALA A 245 61.57 -3.15 7.88
N GLN A 246 62.00 -2.88 9.12
CA GLN A 246 61.10 -2.57 10.23
C GLN A 246 60.33 -1.26 10.01
N SER A 247 60.99 -0.21 9.54
CA SER A 247 60.34 1.07 9.24
C SER A 247 59.30 0.93 8.12
N PHE A 248 59.62 0.17 7.08
CA PHE A 248 58.73 -0.11 5.96
C PHE A 248 57.53 -0.97 6.39
N ALA A 249 57.76 -2.01 7.21
CA ALA A 249 56.68 -2.83 7.77
C ALA A 249 55.72 -2.01 8.64
N ARG A 250 56.24 -1.08 9.46
CA ARG A 250 55.41 -0.15 10.25
C ARG A 250 54.59 0.76 9.35
N GLN A 251 55.18 1.27 8.26
CA GLN A 251 54.50 2.14 7.32
C GLN A 251 53.42 1.40 6.52
N GLN A 252 53.68 0.16 6.10
CA GLN A 252 52.67 -0.72 5.48
C GLN A 252 51.53 -1.04 6.45
N HIS A 253 51.82 -1.34 7.71
CA HIS A 253 50.79 -1.61 8.69
C HIS A 253 49.90 -0.38 8.91
N LYS A 254 50.51 0.82 8.98
CA LYS A 254 49.78 2.08 9.08
C LYS A 254 48.90 2.34 7.85
N ALA A 255 49.41 2.08 6.64
CA ALA A 255 48.64 2.20 5.41
C ALA A 255 47.44 1.23 5.39
N ALA A 256 47.63 -0.03 5.77
CA ALA A 256 46.56 -1.02 5.86
C ALA A 256 45.47 -0.62 6.88
N GLN A 257 45.86 -0.01 8.00
CA GLN A 257 44.90 0.52 8.97
C GLN A 257 44.05 1.66 8.38
N TYR A 258 44.65 2.59 7.64
CA TYR A 258 43.91 3.67 6.98
C TYR A 258 42.97 3.15 5.89
N GLU A 259 43.39 2.15 5.10
CA GLU A 259 42.53 1.51 4.11
C GLU A 259 41.31 0.85 4.76
N ALA A 260 41.51 0.14 5.88
CA ALA A 260 40.44 -0.48 6.64
C ALA A 260 39.46 0.57 7.21
N GLN A 261 39.97 1.67 7.77
CA GLN A 261 39.15 2.76 8.29
C GLN A 261 38.36 3.46 7.18
N HIS A 262 38.97 3.68 6.02
CA HIS A 262 38.31 4.30 4.88
C HIS A 262 37.22 3.39 4.29
N ALA A 263 37.45 2.08 4.25
CA ALA A 263 36.42 1.11 3.86
C ALA A 263 35.25 1.10 4.85
N GLU A 264 35.52 1.22 6.16
CA GLU A 264 34.47 1.33 7.17
C GLU A 264 33.67 2.64 7.04
N MET A 265 34.34 3.78 6.82
CA MET A 265 33.65 5.05 6.58
C MET A 265 32.74 4.99 5.36
N LYS A 266 33.22 4.45 4.23
CA LYS A 266 32.38 4.29 3.02
C LYS A 266 31.15 3.44 3.29
N ARG A 267 31.32 2.33 4.01
CA ARG A 267 30.20 1.47 4.40
C ARG A 267 29.19 2.22 5.28
N LEU A 268 29.67 3.05 6.22
CA LEU A 268 28.80 3.86 7.07
C LEU A 268 28.09 4.96 6.27
N GLU A 269 28.76 5.61 5.33
CA GLU A 269 28.16 6.59 4.41
C GLU A 269 27.03 5.96 3.58
N GLU A 270 27.26 4.77 3.01
CA GLU A 270 26.24 4.01 2.29
C GLU A 270 25.04 3.67 3.19
N GLN A 271 25.28 3.24 4.43
CA GLN A 271 24.22 2.96 5.39
C GLN A 271 23.42 4.21 5.78
N VAL A 272 24.09 5.35 5.98
CA VAL A 272 23.43 6.63 6.26
C VAL A 272 22.62 7.08 5.05
N GLN A 273 23.14 6.92 3.85
CA GLN A 273 22.43 7.26 2.61
C GLN A 273 21.21 6.37 2.42
N GLU A 274 21.33 5.06 2.62
CA GLU A 274 20.19 4.14 2.58
C GLU A 274 19.14 4.50 3.63
N ALA A 275 19.57 4.73 4.88
CA ALA A 275 18.69 5.15 5.97
C ALA A 275 18.00 6.50 5.68
N SER A 276 18.68 7.43 5.01
CA SER A 276 18.12 8.73 4.61
C SER A 276 17.06 8.62 3.50
N SER A 277 17.11 7.55 2.69
CA SER A 277 16.11 7.29 1.64
C SER A 277 14.79 6.73 2.18
N VAL A 278 14.80 6.09 3.36
CA VAL A 278 13.61 5.51 4.01
C VAL A 278 12.54 6.57 4.35
N PRO A 279 12.85 7.69 5.03
CA PRO A 279 11.84 8.70 5.35
C PRO A 279 11.27 9.36 4.09
N GLU A 280 12.06 9.52 3.03
CA GLU A 280 11.57 10.06 1.75
C GLU A 280 10.55 9.13 1.10
N LYS A 281 10.83 7.82 1.06
CA LYS A 281 9.87 6.81 0.56
C LYS A 281 8.60 6.79 1.40
N LEU A 282 8.71 6.83 2.73
CA LEU A 282 7.56 6.89 3.64
C LEU A 282 6.73 8.17 3.43
N ALA A 283 7.38 9.31 3.20
CA ALA A 283 6.69 10.57 2.91
C ALA A 283 5.94 10.51 1.57
N GLN A 284 6.54 9.92 0.54
CA GLN A 284 5.89 9.71 -0.76
C GLN A 284 4.66 8.79 -0.63
N ASP A 285 4.77 7.69 0.11
CA ASP A 285 3.66 6.76 0.30
C ASP A 285 2.55 7.37 1.16
N HIS A 286 2.89 8.12 2.20
CA HIS A 286 1.91 8.89 2.98
C HIS A 286 1.19 9.93 2.11
N ALA A 287 1.91 10.60 1.19
CA ALA A 287 1.30 11.54 0.25
C ALA A 287 0.34 10.84 -0.73
N LYS A 288 0.69 9.66 -1.25
CA LYS A 288 -0.20 8.85 -2.10
C LYS A 288 -1.45 8.41 -1.34
N GLN A 289 -1.30 7.91 -0.12
CA GLN A 289 -2.41 7.51 0.73
C GLN A 289 -3.35 8.68 1.03
N THR A 290 -2.79 9.86 1.33
CA THR A 290 -3.58 11.07 1.60
C THR A 290 -4.41 11.48 0.37
N ARG A 291 -3.85 11.40 -0.84
CA ARG A 291 -4.60 11.66 -2.09
C ARG A 291 -5.72 10.64 -2.31
N ALA A 292 -5.42 9.35 -2.18
CA ALA A 292 -6.43 8.29 -2.34
C ALA A 292 -7.59 8.42 -1.34
N VAL A 293 -7.29 8.80 -0.09
CA VAL A 293 -8.32 9.08 0.93
C VAL A 293 -9.16 10.31 0.55
N GLY A 294 -8.55 11.34 -0.04
CA GLY A 294 -9.26 12.50 -0.58
C GLY A 294 -10.25 12.11 -1.68
N GLU A 295 -9.79 11.37 -2.69
CA GLU A 295 -10.62 10.89 -3.81
C GLU A 295 -11.79 10.01 -3.32
N LEU A 296 -11.55 9.10 -2.36
CA LEU A 296 -12.60 8.27 -1.78
C LEU A 296 -13.63 9.09 -1.00
N ARG A 297 -13.21 10.16 -0.30
CA ARG A 297 -14.15 11.07 0.38
C ARG A 297 -15.03 11.80 -0.62
N GLU A 298 -14.44 12.37 -1.68
CA GLU A 298 -15.19 13.06 -2.73
C GLU A 298 -16.18 12.12 -3.43
N ALA A 299 -15.78 10.88 -3.74
CA ALA A 299 -16.65 9.88 -4.32
C ALA A 299 -17.82 9.51 -3.38
N ASN A 300 -17.55 9.38 -2.08
CA ASN A 300 -18.58 9.10 -1.08
C ASN A 300 -19.58 10.27 -0.95
N GLU A 301 -19.09 11.51 -0.92
CA GLU A 301 -19.96 12.70 -0.92
C GLU A 301 -20.85 12.76 -2.18
N HIS A 302 -20.30 12.41 -3.35
CA HIS A 302 -21.07 12.34 -4.58
C HIS A 302 -22.16 11.26 -4.52
N LEU A 303 -21.84 10.07 -4.00
CA LEU A 303 -22.81 9.00 -3.81
C LEU A 303 -23.90 9.36 -2.79
N GLN A 304 -23.54 10.02 -1.70
CA GLN A 304 -24.51 10.51 -0.71
C GLN A 304 -25.47 11.54 -1.30
N LYS A 305 -24.98 12.48 -2.11
CA LYS A 305 -25.83 13.43 -2.84
C LYS A 305 -26.81 12.72 -3.77
N ARG A 306 -26.33 11.75 -4.55
CA ARG A 306 -27.18 10.94 -5.44
C ARG A 306 -28.23 10.12 -4.68
N LEU A 307 -27.86 9.58 -3.52
CA LEU A 307 -28.79 8.85 -2.66
C LEU A 307 -29.88 9.77 -2.14
N ALA A 308 -29.52 10.94 -1.61
CA ALA A 308 -30.47 11.94 -1.14
C ALA A 308 -31.40 12.46 -2.26
N ASP A 309 -30.89 12.58 -3.50
CA ASP A 309 -31.71 12.94 -4.66
C ASP A 309 -32.68 11.81 -5.04
N ALA A 310 -32.21 10.56 -5.04
CA ALA A 310 -33.06 9.39 -5.30
C ALA A 310 -34.17 9.24 -4.24
N GLU A 311 -33.85 9.43 -2.95
CA GLU A 311 -34.82 9.42 -1.86
C GLU A 311 -35.88 10.52 -2.04
N ARG A 312 -35.46 11.74 -2.38
CA ARG A 312 -36.39 12.84 -2.69
C ARG A 312 -37.30 12.50 -3.87
N MET A 313 -36.79 11.86 -4.92
CA MET A 313 -37.62 11.39 -6.03
C MET A 313 -38.62 10.30 -5.63
N VAL A 314 -38.23 9.37 -4.75
CA VAL A 314 -39.14 8.34 -4.25
C VAL A 314 -40.25 8.94 -3.41
N ILE A 315 -39.92 9.88 -2.51
CA ILE A 315 -40.91 10.57 -1.67
C ILE A 315 -41.92 11.33 -2.54
N THR A 316 -41.45 12.10 -3.52
CA THR A 316 -42.34 12.85 -4.43
C THR A 316 -43.20 11.92 -5.29
N GLN A 317 -42.65 10.80 -5.76
CA GLN A 317 -43.43 9.79 -6.49
C GLN A 317 -44.49 9.14 -5.59
N GLN A 318 -44.15 8.84 -4.33
CA GLN A 318 -45.09 8.26 -3.38
C GLN A 318 -46.22 9.23 -3.05
N GLN A 319 -45.91 10.49 -2.78
CA GLN A 319 -46.91 11.56 -2.57
C GLN A 319 -47.85 11.67 -3.78
N GLY A 320 -47.31 11.69 -5.00
CA GLY A 320 -48.13 11.72 -6.21
C GLY A 320 -49.05 10.49 -6.37
N ARG A 321 -48.61 9.30 -5.95
CA ARG A 321 -49.45 8.09 -5.94
C ARG A 321 -50.55 8.17 -4.88
N GLU A 322 -50.24 8.69 -3.70
CA GLU A 322 -51.19 8.85 -2.61
C GLU A 322 -52.27 9.88 -2.94
N GLU A 323 -51.89 11.02 -3.53
CA GLU A 323 -52.82 12.02 -4.07
C GLU A 323 -53.73 11.42 -5.15
N MET A 324 -53.17 10.68 -6.10
CA MET A 324 -53.95 9.99 -7.13
C MET A 324 -54.92 8.98 -6.53
N ALA A 325 -54.48 8.19 -5.55
CA ALA A 325 -55.34 7.23 -4.85
C ALA A 325 -56.48 7.93 -4.10
N MET A 326 -56.22 9.08 -3.46
CA MET A 326 -57.24 9.90 -2.81
C MET A 326 -58.28 10.40 -3.81
N ARG A 327 -57.84 10.97 -4.93
CA ARG A 327 -58.72 11.45 -6.01
C ARG A 327 -59.58 10.32 -6.60
N LEU A 328 -58.99 9.15 -6.86
CA LEU A 328 -59.73 7.97 -7.33
C LEU A 328 -60.78 7.50 -6.32
N ARG A 329 -60.49 7.58 -5.01
CA ARG A 329 -61.48 7.25 -3.96
C ARG A 329 -62.63 8.24 -3.94
N LEU A 330 -62.37 9.54 -4.14
CA LEU A 330 -63.42 10.57 -4.26
C LEU A 330 -64.34 10.27 -5.45
N VAL A 331 -63.78 10.08 -6.65
CA VAL A 331 -64.56 9.71 -7.86
C VAL A 331 -65.35 8.43 -7.64
N ALA A 332 -64.73 7.38 -7.08
CA ALA A 332 -65.44 6.14 -6.77
C ALA A 332 -66.52 6.31 -5.69
N GLY A 333 -66.39 7.29 -4.80
CA GLY A 333 -67.40 7.69 -3.82
C GLY A 333 -68.60 8.35 -4.48
N GLU A 334 -68.36 9.35 -5.33
CA GLU A 334 -69.38 10.08 -6.10
C GLU A 334 -70.14 9.15 -7.04
N VAL A 335 -69.45 8.30 -7.80
CA VAL A 335 -70.08 7.29 -8.67
C VAL A 335 -70.95 6.34 -7.85
N ARG A 336 -70.49 5.88 -6.67
CA ARG A 336 -71.30 5.02 -5.79
C ARG A 336 -72.50 5.75 -5.17
N GLN A 337 -72.39 7.04 -4.90
CA GLN A 337 -73.50 7.86 -4.42
C GLN A 337 -74.53 8.07 -5.53
N TYR A 338 -74.08 8.42 -6.73
CA TYR A 338 -74.92 8.54 -7.92
C TYR A 338 -75.64 7.22 -8.24
N LEU A 339 -74.94 6.09 -8.27
CA LEU A 339 -75.55 4.78 -8.48
C LEU A 339 -76.58 4.41 -7.39
N ARG A 340 -76.38 4.86 -6.14
CA ARG A 340 -77.38 4.69 -5.06
C ARG A 340 -78.61 5.56 -5.29
N LEU A 341 -78.44 6.83 -5.71
CA LEU A 341 -79.53 7.72 -6.06
C LEU A 341 -80.33 7.17 -7.25
N VAL A 342 -79.64 6.80 -8.33
CA VAL A 342 -80.21 6.14 -9.52
C VAL A 342 -80.96 4.86 -9.13
N ARG A 343 -80.37 3.98 -8.30
CA ARG A 343 -81.06 2.75 -7.85
C ARG A 343 -82.29 3.06 -6.99
N GLY A 344 -82.21 4.07 -6.12
CA GLY A 344 -83.32 4.52 -5.28
C GLY A 344 -84.45 5.18 -6.07
N GLU A 345 -84.14 5.82 -7.20
CA GLU A 345 -85.09 6.43 -8.13
C GLU A 345 -85.67 5.43 -9.13
N ILE A 346 -84.86 4.51 -9.66
CA ILE A 346 -85.34 3.37 -10.46
C ILE A 346 -86.35 2.56 -9.64
N LYS A 347 -86.03 2.27 -8.37
CA LYS A 347 -86.95 1.58 -7.45
C LYS A 347 -88.23 2.39 -7.15
N ARG A 348 -88.21 3.72 -7.33
CA ARG A 348 -89.33 4.63 -7.04
C ARG A 348 -90.17 5.01 -8.27
N LYS A 349 -89.57 5.17 -9.45
CA LYS A 349 -90.17 5.90 -10.59
C LYS A 349 -90.29 5.11 -11.88
N PHE A 350 -89.61 3.97 -12.05
CA PHE A 350 -89.76 3.17 -13.27
C PHE A 350 -90.59 1.90 -13.18
N GLY A 351 -91.65 1.74 -13.96
CA GLY A 351 -92.40 2.77 -14.72
C GLY A 351 -91.70 3.49 -15.89
N TYR A 352 -91.35 4.78 -15.72
CA TYR A 352 -90.71 5.64 -16.75
C TYR A 352 -89.56 6.55 -16.23
N LEU A 353 -88.73 7.05 -17.18
CA LEU A 353 -87.36 7.64 -17.15
C LEU A 353 -86.85 8.30 -15.85
N PRO A 354 -85.60 8.09 -15.36
CA PRO A 354 -85.17 8.61 -14.08
C PRO A 354 -84.68 10.06 -14.29
N GLU A 355 -85.25 10.99 -13.55
CA GLU A 355 -84.70 12.35 -13.43
C GLU A 355 -83.22 12.36 -13.00
N ALA A 356 -82.67 11.25 -12.48
CA ALA A 356 -81.23 11.06 -12.28
C ALA A 356 -80.35 11.33 -13.51
N ILE A 357 -80.81 11.02 -14.73
CA ILE A 357 -80.05 11.32 -15.96
C ILE A 357 -80.02 12.84 -16.21
N ALA A 358 -80.93 13.61 -15.60
CA ALA A 358 -81.00 15.06 -15.71
C ALA A 358 -80.13 15.82 -14.67
N HIS A 359 -79.44 15.14 -13.74
CA HIS A 359 -78.50 15.79 -12.82
C HIS A 359 -77.17 16.13 -13.50
N ALA A 360 -77.21 17.11 -14.41
CA ALA A 360 -76.06 17.63 -15.14
C ALA A 360 -74.90 18.05 -14.22
N GLU A 361 -75.20 18.57 -13.02
CA GLU A 361 -74.20 18.95 -12.02
C GLU A 361 -73.35 17.76 -11.57
N SER A 362 -73.95 16.59 -11.32
CA SER A 362 -73.22 15.39 -10.91
C SER A 362 -72.32 14.84 -12.03
N TRP A 363 -72.76 14.94 -13.29
CA TRP A 363 -71.95 14.60 -14.45
C TRP A 363 -70.83 15.60 -14.68
N ALA A 364 -71.06 16.89 -14.43
CA ALA A 364 -70.02 17.92 -14.49
C ALA A 364 -68.94 17.68 -13.43
N THR A 365 -69.30 17.36 -12.19
CA THR A 365 -68.33 17.07 -11.12
C THR A 365 -67.50 15.82 -11.43
N ILE A 366 -68.14 14.75 -11.91
CA ILE A 366 -67.44 13.52 -12.33
C ILE A 366 -66.54 13.79 -13.54
N ALA A 367 -66.99 14.59 -14.51
CA ALA A 367 -66.22 14.94 -15.70
C ALA A 367 -65.00 15.81 -15.34
N GLU A 368 -65.17 16.85 -14.51
CA GLU A 368 -64.07 17.68 -14.01
C GLU A 368 -63.05 16.86 -13.20
N ALA A 369 -63.51 15.94 -12.35
CA ALA A 369 -62.62 15.06 -11.60
C ALA A 369 -61.84 14.07 -12.49
N LEU A 370 -62.47 13.58 -13.57
CA LEU A 370 -61.82 12.74 -14.58
C LEU A 370 -60.85 13.52 -15.48
N GLU A 371 -61.17 14.76 -15.84
CA GLU A 371 -60.27 15.65 -16.57
C GLU A 371 -59.02 16.00 -15.75
N LEU A 372 -59.18 16.30 -14.46
CA LEU A 372 -58.05 16.52 -13.56
C LEU A 372 -57.14 15.28 -13.44
N LEU A 373 -57.72 14.07 -13.44
CA LEU A 373 -56.96 12.81 -13.46
C LEU A 373 -56.24 12.58 -14.79
N LEU A 374 -56.84 12.95 -15.93
CA LEU A 374 -56.24 12.84 -17.25
C LEU A 374 -55.11 13.86 -17.47
N CYS A 375 -55.26 15.10 -16.99
CA CYS A 375 -54.24 16.12 -17.02
C CYS A 375 -53.01 15.72 -16.19
N GLN A 376 -53.20 15.17 -14.99
CA GLN A 376 -52.09 14.73 -14.13
C GLN A 376 -51.34 13.51 -14.70
N LYS A 377 -52.02 12.60 -15.40
CA LYS A 377 -51.39 11.46 -16.08
C LYS A 377 -50.47 11.89 -17.24
N ARG A 378 -50.71 13.05 -17.85
CA ARG A 378 -49.84 13.64 -18.88
C ARG A 378 -48.61 14.32 -18.28
N PHE A 379 -48.69 14.84 -17.06
CA PHE A 379 -47.55 15.45 -16.35
C PHE A 379 -46.69 14.43 -15.58
N CYS A 380 -47.24 13.29 -15.16
CA CYS A 380 -46.50 12.21 -14.49
C CYS A 380 -45.97 11.12 -15.44
N GLY A 381 -46.15 11.28 -16.76
CA GLY A 381 -45.45 10.48 -17.76
C GLY A 381 -43.97 10.85 -17.69
N GLY A 382 -43.16 9.92 -17.19
CA GLY A 382 -41.77 10.15 -16.77
C GLY A 382 -40.87 10.84 -17.79
N PRO A 383 -39.70 11.35 -17.35
CA PRO A 383 -38.75 12.03 -18.21
C PRO A 383 -38.44 11.14 -19.43
N LYS A 384 -38.64 11.71 -20.63
CA LYS A 384 -38.02 11.18 -21.84
C LYS A 384 -36.52 11.11 -21.53
N VAL A 385 -36.01 9.90 -21.34
CA VAL A 385 -34.57 9.62 -21.33
C VAL A 385 -34.09 10.04 -22.72
N SER A 386 -33.60 11.27 -22.81
CA SER A 386 -32.88 11.73 -23.99
C SER A 386 -31.60 10.92 -24.02
N SER A 387 -31.65 9.83 -24.78
CA SER A 387 -30.50 9.07 -25.23
C SER A 387 -29.67 10.00 -26.14
N ALA A 388 -28.85 10.84 -25.53
CA ALA A 388 -27.70 11.43 -26.20
C ALA A 388 -26.56 10.41 -26.10
N LEU A 389 -26.41 9.65 -27.19
CA LEU A 389 -25.11 9.23 -27.69
C LEU A 389 -24.41 10.45 -28.28
#